data_AF-A0A1M7YTU4-F1
#
_entry.id   AF-A0A1M7YTU4-F1
#
_cell.length_a   1.000
_cell.length_b   1.000
_cell.length_c   1.000
_cell.angle_alpha   90.00
_cell.angle_beta   90.00
_cell.angle_gamma   90.00
#
_symmetry.space_group_name_H-M   'P 1'
#
loop_
_entity.id
_entity.type
_entity.pdbx_description
1 polymer ?
#
loop_
_entity_poly.entity_id
_entity_poly.type
_entity_poly.pdbx_seq_one_letter_code
_entity_poly.pdbx_strand_id
1 'polypeptide(L)'
;MTGVLNTVDQRTNLVGENRLELLLFKLNSRQIFAINVFKVKEVIKMPTLTKMPGSHNHITGVASLRGEPVPVIDLRRAIGFPPFHGDQEEEQNLIVTEYNRTTQGFLVGQVRNIINTAWTEIQPPPKTAGRANYLTAITHIQEQEQIQIVEIIDVEKVLAEIIDYDVSISEEVLDRDLLDNMHGRKVLIVDDSTTARNQVKGTLSQLGLEIIECRDGMEAYNLLKSWCDQGKTVTDEILLMITDAEMPEMDGYRLTYEVRNDARMKDLFITLNTSLSGSFNEAMVKKVGCDRFISKFQPDMLVEVAQDRLRDLLSPNK
;
A
#
# COMPACT_ATOMS: atom_id res chain seq x y z
N MET A 1 -14.43 -20.79 20.38
CA MET A 1 -13.75 -19.48 20.17
C MET A 1 -12.31 -19.75 19.73
N THR A 2 -12.09 -20.10 18.45
CA THR A 2 -10.79 -20.63 17.99
C THR A 2 -10.53 -20.43 16.48
N GLY A 3 -11.23 -19.49 15.82
CA GLY A 3 -11.10 -19.27 14.37
C GLY A 3 -10.28 -18.05 13.95
N VAL A 4 -10.10 -17.07 14.84
CA VAL A 4 -9.51 -15.76 14.48
C VAL A 4 -8.01 -15.70 14.78
N LEU A 5 -7.51 -16.47 15.75
CA LEU A 5 -6.08 -16.50 16.08
C LEU A 5 -5.25 -17.30 15.05
N ASN A 6 -5.78 -18.42 14.55
CA ASN A 6 -5.08 -19.24 13.54
C ASN A 6 -4.91 -18.53 12.19
N THR A 7 -5.81 -17.62 11.81
CA THR A 7 -5.72 -16.86 10.55
C THR A 7 -4.71 -15.72 10.64
N VAL A 8 -4.54 -15.13 11.83
CA VAL A 8 -3.50 -14.11 12.08
C VAL A 8 -2.12 -14.77 12.17
N ASP A 9 -1.98 -15.93 12.81
CA ASP A 9 -0.69 -16.63 12.89
C ASP A 9 -0.21 -17.16 11.52
N GLN A 10 -1.11 -17.63 10.64
CA GLN A 10 -0.75 -17.95 9.25
C GLN A 10 -0.34 -16.70 8.45
N ARG A 11 -1.03 -15.57 8.65
CA ARG A 11 -0.71 -14.29 8.00
C ARG A 11 0.61 -13.71 8.49
N THR A 12 0.94 -13.85 9.77
CA THR A 12 2.18 -13.31 10.37
C THR A 12 3.41 -14.17 10.03
N ASN A 13 3.23 -15.48 9.82
CA ASN A 13 4.32 -16.36 9.42
C ASN A 13 4.76 -16.13 7.96
N LEU A 14 3.85 -15.71 7.07
CA LEU A 14 4.18 -15.36 5.68
C LEU A 14 4.99 -14.06 5.56
N VAL A 15 4.76 -13.10 6.46
CA VAL A 15 5.54 -11.85 6.59
C VAL A 15 7.01 -12.17 6.94
N GLY A 16 7.28 -13.33 7.58
CA GLY A 16 8.65 -13.76 7.90
C GLY A 16 9.40 -14.52 6.80
N GLU A 17 8.71 -15.04 5.77
CA GLU A 17 9.32 -15.92 4.75
C GLU A 17 9.66 -15.24 3.42
N ASN A 18 9.36 -13.94 3.27
CA ASN A 18 9.61 -13.20 2.02
C ASN A 18 8.92 -13.88 0.80
N ARG A 19 7.66 -14.29 0.98
CA ARG A 19 6.84 -14.92 -0.06
C ARG A 19 5.56 -14.11 -0.34
N LEU A 20 5.16 -14.05 -1.59
CA LEU A 20 3.94 -13.39 -2.06
C LEU A 20 2.91 -14.41 -2.51
N GLU A 21 1.65 -14.15 -2.16
CA GLU A 21 0.50 -14.85 -2.73
C GLU A 21 -0.17 -13.97 -3.78
N LEU A 22 -0.23 -14.47 -5.01
CA LEU A 22 -0.74 -13.73 -6.16
C LEU A 22 -1.97 -14.44 -6.73
N LEU A 23 -3.10 -13.73 -6.79
CA LEU A 23 -4.28 -14.19 -7.48
C LEU A 23 -4.13 -13.92 -8.98
N LEU A 24 -4.08 -14.98 -9.78
CA LEU A 24 -3.97 -14.87 -11.24
C LEU A 24 -5.34 -14.64 -11.87
N PHE A 25 -5.40 -13.76 -12.88
CA PHE A 25 -6.62 -13.51 -13.65
C PHE A 25 -6.29 -13.03 -15.07
N LYS A 26 -7.32 -12.93 -15.91
CA LYS A 26 -7.24 -12.38 -17.27
C LYS A 26 -8.17 -11.19 -17.41
N LEU A 27 -7.82 -10.29 -18.32
CA LEU A 27 -8.64 -9.14 -18.69
C LEU A 27 -9.22 -9.36 -20.09
N ASN A 28 -9.81 -10.52 -20.35
CA ASN A 28 -10.29 -10.95 -21.67
C ASN A 28 -9.19 -10.78 -22.75
N SER A 29 -8.02 -11.29 -22.39
CA SER A 29 -6.79 -11.28 -23.18
C SER A 29 -6.02 -12.58 -22.95
N ARG A 30 -5.05 -12.87 -23.82
CA ARG A 30 -4.13 -13.99 -23.58
C ARG A 30 -3.17 -13.73 -22.42
N GLN A 31 -2.83 -12.47 -22.19
CA GLN A 31 -1.98 -12.04 -21.07
C GLN A 31 -2.60 -12.39 -19.73
N ILE A 32 -1.74 -12.80 -18.80
CA ILE A 32 -2.10 -13.12 -17.42
C ILE A 32 -1.66 -11.96 -16.53
N PHE A 33 -2.58 -11.53 -15.69
CA PHE A 33 -2.37 -10.51 -14.69
C PHE A 33 -2.43 -11.13 -13.31
N ALA A 34 -1.88 -10.43 -12.34
CA ALA A 34 -1.89 -10.81 -10.95
C ALA A 34 -2.24 -9.62 -10.06
N ILE A 35 -2.82 -9.93 -8.91
CA ILE A 35 -2.98 -8.99 -7.79
C ILE A 35 -2.51 -9.69 -6.52
N ASN A 36 -1.87 -8.94 -5.64
CA ASN A 36 -1.52 -9.43 -4.30
C ASN A 36 -2.81 -9.82 -3.55
N VAL A 37 -2.88 -11.07 -3.08
CA VAL A 37 -4.02 -11.62 -2.34
C VAL A 37 -4.29 -10.82 -1.05
N PHE A 38 -3.29 -10.18 -0.45
CA PHE A 38 -3.49 -9.29 0.71
C PHE A 38 -4.42 -8.11 0.41
N LYS A 39 -4.51 -7.68 -0.85
CA LYS A 39 -5.43 -6.61 -1.29
C LYS A 39 -6.83 -7.14 -1.63
N VAL A 40 -7.03 -8.46 -1.65
CA VAL A 40 -8.28 -9.12 -2.07
C VAL A 40 -9.10 -9.56 -0.86
N LYS A 41 -10.36 -9.11 -0.82
CA LYS A 41 -11.34 -9.53 0.19
C LYS A 41 -12.07 -10.80 -0.22
N GLU A 42 -12.58 -10.83 -1.44
CA GLU A 42 -13.24 -11.99 -2.04
C GLU A 42 -13.28 -11.87 -3.57
N VAL A 43 -13.51 -13.00 -4.24
CA VAL A 43 -13.79 -13.04 -5.69
C VAL A 43 -15.19 -13.57 -5.89
N ILE A 44 -16.00 -12.84 -6.64
CA ILE A 44 -17.39 -13.21 -6.94
C ILE A 44 -17.66 -13.13 -8.44
N LYS A 45 -18.69 -13.83 -8.91
CA LYS A 45 -19.20 -13.62 -10.27
C LYS A 45 -19.82 -12.23 -10.37
N MET A 46 -19.73 -11.61 -11.56
CA MET A 46 -20.30 -10.29 -11.81
C MET A 46 -21.82 -10.27 -11.54
N PRO A 47 -22.29 -9.51 -10.55
CA PRO A 47 -23.71 -9.30 -10.33
C PRO A 47 -24.27 -8.27 -11.33
N THR A 48 -25.59 -8.10 -11.37
CA THR A 48 -26.21 -7.02 -12.12
C THR A 48 -25.75 -5.67 -11.56
N LEU A 49 -25.31 -4.78 -12.46
CA LEU A 49 -24.84 -3.45 -12.11
C LEU A 49 -25.93 -2.40 -12.30
N THR A 50 -25.98 -1.44 -11.39
CA THR A 50 -26.76 -0.21 -11.54
C THR A 50 -25.86 0.89 -12.10
N LYS A 51 -26.27 1.56 -13.17
CA LYS A 51 -25.51 2.69 -13.73
C LYS A 51 -25.56 3.88 -12.76
N MET A 52 -24.40 4.48 -12.51
CA MET A 52 -24.29 5.67 -11.68
C MET A 52 -24.20 6.91 -12.60
N PRO A 53 -25.14 7.87 -12.51
CA PRO A 53 -25.03 9.14 -13.23
C PRO A 53 -23.79 9.92 -12.78
N GLY A 54 -23.05 10.51 -13.73
CA GLY A 54 -21.88 11.35 -13.43
C GLY A 54 -20.64 10.59 -12.92
N SER A 55 -20.64 9.25 -12.96
CA SER A 55 -19.49 8.47 -12.52
C SER A 55 -18.27 8.64 -13.43
N HIS A 56 -17.09 8.38 -12.87
CA HIS A 56 -15.84 8.34 -13.63
C HIS A 56 -15.91 7.37 -14.83
N ASN A 57 -15.18 7.66 -15.91
CA ASN A 57 -15.24 6.89 -17.17
C ASN A 57 -14.83 5.41 -17.04
N HIS A 58 -14.07 5.08 -15.98
CA HIS A 58 -13.66 3.71 -15.66
C HIS A 58 -14.63 2.98 -14.73
N ILE A 59 -15.65 3.65 -14.20
CA ILE A 59 -16.69 3.02 -13.38
C ILE A 59 -17.79 2.49 -14.31
N THR A 60 -18.02 1.18 -14.27
CA THR A 60 -19.08 0.50 -15.05
C THR A 60 -20.44 0.62 -14.37
N GLY A 61 -20.45 0.74 -13.03
CA GLY A 61 -21.66 0.92 -12.24
C GLY A 61 -21.42 0.59 -10.77
N VAL A 62 -22.52 0.31 -10.06
CA VAL A 62 -22.51 -0.09 -8.66
C VAL A 62 -23.13 -1.48 -8.55
N ALA A 63 -22.45 -2.36 -7.83
CA ALA A 63 -22.97 -3.64 -7.37
C ALA A 63 -23.49 -3.50 -5.93
N SER A 64 -24.54 -4.25 -5.56
CA SER A 64 -24.93 -4.39 -4.16
C SER A 64 -24.31 -5.67 -3.61
N LEU A 65 -23.33 -5.55 -2.71
CA LEU A 65 -22.67 -6.68 -2.07
C LEU A 65 -23.08 -6.73 -0.61
N ARG A 66 -23.88 -7.75 -0.26
CA ARG A 66 -24.41 -7.93 1.11
C ARG A 66 -25.16 -6.70 1.66
N GLY A 67 -25.83 -5.97 0.77
CA GLY A 67 -26.57 -4.74 1.09
C GLY A 67 -25.76 -3.46 0.94
N GLU A 68 -24.43 -3.53 0.88
CA GLU A 68 -23.57 -2.37 0.73
C GLU A 68 -23.33 -2.02 -0.76
N PRO A 69 -23.39 -0.74 -1.14
CA PRO A 69 -23.07 -0.31 -2.50
C PRO A 69 -21.55 -0.36 -2.73
N VAL A 70 -21.12 -1.12 -3.73
CA VAL A 70 -19.72 -1.26 -4.12
C VAL A 70 -19.52 -0.74 -5.55
N PRO A 71 -18.71 0.31 -5.76
CA PRO A 71 -18.38 0.78 -7.10
C PRO A 71 -17.59 -0.30 -7.85
N VAL A 72 -17.97 -0.51 -9.11
CA VAL A 72 -17.33 -1.49 -10.00
C VAL A 72 -16.52 -0.77 -11.06
N ILE A 73 -15.21 -1.01 -11.05
CA ILE A 73 -14.21 -0.42 -11.93
C ILE A 73 -13.88 -1.43 -13.03
N ASP A 74 -14.00 -1.02 -14.29
CA ASP A 74 -13.47 -1.78 -15.43
C ASP A 74 -11.95 -1.74 -15.41
N LEU A 75 -11.31 -2.77 -14.84
CA LEU A 75 -9.87 -2.79 -14.68
C LEU A 75 -9.15 -2.77 -16.03
N ARG A 76 -9.71 -3.44 -17.05
CA ARG A 76 -9.17 -3.44 -18.40
C ARG A 76 -9.09 -2.02 -18.96
N ARG A 77 -10.20 -1.26 -18.89
CA ARG A 77 -10.20 0.13 -19.36
C ARG A 77 -9.32 1.03 -18.51
N ALA A 78 -9.27 0.81 -17.20
CA ALA A 78 -8.49 1.63 -16.28
C ALA A 78 -6.98 1.50 -16.53
N ILE A 79 -6.48 0.31 -16.89
CA ILE A 79 -5.06 0.13 -17.24
C ILE A 79 -4.74 0.44 -18.72
N GLY A 80 -5.67 1.07 -19.45
CA GLY A 80 -5.45 1.56 -20.81
C GLY A 80 -5.71 0.55 -21.94
N PHE A 81 -6.29 -0.62 -21.66
CA PHE A 81 -6.68 -1.56 -22.72
C PHE A 81 -7.96 -1.08 -23.42
N PRO A 82 -8.13 -1.37 -24.72
CA PRO A 82 -9.38 -1.07 -25.43
C PRO A 82 -10.57 -1.75 -24.75
N PRO A 83 -11.77 -1.12 -24.75
CA PRO A 83 -12.98 -1.75 -24.24
C PRO A 83 -13.18 -3.16 -24.80
N PHE A 84 -13.66 -4.06 -23.97
CA PHE A 84 -13.98 -5.41 -24.42
C PHE A 84 -15.31 -5.41 -25.19
N HIS A 85 -15.28 -5.94 -26.41
CA HIS A 85 -16.43 -6.01 -27.33
C HIS A 85 -16.82 -7.47 -27.68
N GLY A 86 -16.36 -8.46 -26.91
CA GLY A 86 -16.68 -9.86 -27.17
C GLY A 86 -18.09 -10.25 -26.69
N ASP A 87 -18.45 -11.50 -26.96
CA ASP A 87 -19.78 -12.05 -26.70
C ASP A 87 -20.10 -12.12 -25.20
N GLN A 88 -21.39 -12.12 -24.86
CA GLN A 88 -21.90 -12.16 -23.47
C GLN A 88 -21.54 -13.46 -22.71
N GLU A 89 -20.90 -14.43 -23.34
CA GLU A 89 -20.56 -15.73 -22.77
C GLU A 89 -19.18 -15.77 -22.08
N GLU A 90 -18.34 -14.73 -22.24
CA GLU A 90 -17.06 -14.70 -21.52
C GLU A 90 -17.27 -14.50 -20.00
N GLU A 91 -16.49 -15.23 -19.20
CA GLU A 91 -16.55 -15.15 -17.74
C GLU A 91 -16.25 -13.73 -17.25
N GLN A 92 -17.20 -13.13 -16.54
CA GLN A 92 -17.03 -11.85 -15.87
C GLN A 92 -17.04 -12.04 -14.37
N ASN A 93 -15.96 -11.64 -13.71
CA ASN A 93 -15.78 -11.75 -12.29
C ASN A 93 -15.47 -10.38 -11.69
N LEU A 94 -15.75 -10.23 -10.39
CA LEU A 94 -15.33 -9.11 -9.58
C LEU A 94 -14.28 -9.59 -8.58
N ILE A 95 -13.10 -8.98 -8.62
CA ILE A 95 -12.13 -9.04 -7.53
C ILE A 95 -12.51 -7.90 -6.59
N VAL A 96 -13.06 -8.24 -5.42
CA VAL A 96 -13.45 -7.27 -4.41
C VAL A 96 -12.22 -6.96 -3.56
N THR A 97 -11.82 -5.70 -3.54
CA THR A 97 -10.69 -5.19 -2.76
C THR A 97 -11.18 -4.24 -1.68
N GLU A 98 -10.42 -4.13 -0.61
CA GLU A 98 -10.68 -3.17 0.46
C GLU A 98 -9.45 -2.28 0.65
N TYR A 99 -9.68 -0.98 0.55
CA TYR A 99 -8.63 0.04 0.61
C TYR A 99 -9.09 1.25 1.39
N ASN A 100 -8.32 1.68 2.40
CA ASN A 100 -8.68 2.84 3.23
C ASN A 100 -10.15 2.79 3.72
N ARG A 101 -10.60 1.61 4.21
CA ARG A 101 -11.97 1.33 4.68
C ARG A 101 -13.06 1.47 3.60
N THR A 102 -12.68 1.66 2.34
CA THR A 102 -13.60 1.68 1.20
C THR A 102 -13.47 0.37 0.45
N THR A 103 -14.59 -0.17 -0.04
CA THR A 103 -14.62 -1.42 -0.81
C THR A 103 -14.85 -1.10 -2.27
N GLN A 104 -14.06 -1.72 -3.15
CA GLN A 104 -14.21 -1.59 -4.61
C GLN A 104 -14.25 -2.97 -5.25
N GLY A 105 -14.95 -3.07 -6.38
CA GLY A 105 -14.92 -4.25 -7.24
C GLY A 105 -14.14 -3.95 -8.51
N PHE A 106 -13.10 -4.72 -8.81
CA PHE A 106 -12.46 -4.70 -10.12
C PHE A 106 -13.12 -5.74 -11.03
N LEU A 107 -13.75 -5.27 -12.10
CA LEU A 107 -14.23 -6.11 -13.18
C LEU A 107 -13.05 -6.70 -13.94
N VAL A 108 -12.98 -8.02 -13.92
CA VAL A 108 -12.00 -8.84 -14.62
C VAL A 108 -12.69 -9.96 -15.40
N GLY A 109 -11.93 -10.60 -16.27
CA GLY A 109 -12.36 -11.78 -17.00
C GLY A 109 -12.27 -13.05 -16.15
N GLN A 110 -11.74 -14.11 -16.75
CA GLN A 110 -11.44 -15.37 -16.07
C GLN A 110 -10.49 -15.15 -14.89
N VAL A 111 -10.88 -15.66 -13.71
CA VAL A 111 -10.00 -15.77 -12.53
C VAL A 111 -9.43 -17.18 -12.48
N ARG A 112 -8.14 -17.28 -12.19
CA ARG A 112 -7.37 -18.53 -12.11
C ARG A 112 -7.03 -18.85 -10.64
N ASN A 113 -6.11 -19.77 -10.44
CA ASN A 113 -5.59 -20.15 -9.12
C ASN A 113 -4.72 -19.04 -8.51
N ILE A 114 -4.51 -19.16 -7.20
CA ILE A 114 -3.48 -18.41 -6.48
C ILE A 114 -2.14 -19.14 -6.67
N ILE A 115 -1.07 -18.38 -6.86
CA ILE A 115 0.30 -18.89 -6.85
C ILE A 115 1.05 -18.28 -5.67
N ASN A 116 2.05 -19.01 -5.19
CA ASN A 116 2.97 -18.51 -4.18
C ASN A 116 4.37 -18.42 -4.79
N THR A 117 4.96 -17.22 -4.77
CA THR A 117 6.26 -16.93 -5.39
C THR A 117 7.17 -16.21 -4.41
N ALA A 118 8.47 -16.44 -4.51
CA ALA A 118 9.44 -15.71 -3.69
C ALA A 118 9.66 -14.30 -4.24
N TRP A 119 9.94 -13.31 -3.38
CA TRP A 119 10.26 -11.96 -3.87
C TRP A 119 11.45 -11.93 -4.83
N THR A 120 12.40 -12.86 -4.71
CA THR A 120 13.53 -12.99 -5.64
C THR A 120 13.14 -13.34 -7.08
N GLU A 121 11.93 -13.84 -7.29
CA GLU A 121 11.35 -14.18 -8.61
C GLU A 121 10.51 -13.02 -9.17
N ILE A 122 10.33 -11.95 -8.39
CA ILE A 122 9.64 -10.73 -8.78
C ILE A 122 10.66 -9.75 -9.35
N GLN A 123 10.37 -9.20 -10.53
CA GLN A 123 11.23 -8.23 -11.18
C GLN A 123 10.49 -6.90 -11.34
N PRO A 124 11.16 -5.75 -11.15
CA PRO A 124 10.54 -4.47 -11.43
C PRO A 124 10.23 -4.35 -12.94
N PRO A 125 9.18 -3.60 -13.32
CA PRO A 125 8.90 -3.35 -14.73
C PRO A 125 10.10 -2.65 -15.40
N PRO A 126 10.36 -2.89 -16.70
CA PRO A 126 11.45 -2.24 -17.41
C PRO A 126 11.34 -0.71 -17.33
N LYS A 127 12.43 -0.02 -16.95
CA LYS A 127 12.44 1.45 -16.80
C LYS A 127 12.07 2.19 -18.10
N THR A 128 12.27 1.55 -19.26
CA THR A 128 11.91 2.06 -20.59
C THR A 128 10.42 1.93 -20.92
N ALA A 129 9.63 1.19 -20.12
CA ALA A 129 8.19 1.04 -20.32
C ALA A 129 7.38 2.31 -19.99
N GLY A 130 8.04 3.35 -19.46
CA GLY A 130 7.43 4.63 -19.12
C GLY A 130 6.96 4.72 -17.67
N ARG A 131 6.86 5.96 -17.15
CA ARG A 131 6.47 6.26 -15.75
C ARG A 131 5.00 5.98 -15.44
N ALA A 132 4.18 5.80 -16.47
CA ALA A 132 2.73 5.63 -16.36
C ALA A 132 2.27 4.16 -16.40
N ASN A 133 3.16 3.18 -16.24
CA ASN A 133 2.72 1.78 -16.17
C ASN A 133 1.92 1.52 -14.87
N TYR A 134 0.91 0.66 -14.95
CA TYR A 134 0.07 0.24 -13.82
C TYR A 134 0.59 -1.04 -13.16
N LEU A 135 1.90 -1.26 -13.23
CA LEU A 135 2.52 -2.50 -12.77
C LEU A 135 3.34 -2.22 -11.51
N THR A 136 3.10 -2.98 -10.45
CA THR A 136 4.03 -3.04 -9.31
C THR A 136 5.28 -3.81 -9.74
N ALA A 137 5.08 -4.95 -10.41
CA ALA A 137 6.16 -5.83 -10.82
C ALA A 137 5.72 -6.83 -11.90
N ILE A 138 6.68 -7.62 -12.39
CA ILE A 138 6.47 -8.74 -13.30
C ILE A 138 7.07 -10.01 -12.69
N THR A 139 6.48 -11.16 -13.01
CA THR A 139 7.05 -12.47 -12.68
C THR A 139 6.82 -13.46 -13.82
N HIS A 140 7.34 -14.66 -13.67
CA HIS A 140 7.26 -15.71 -14.68
C HIS A 140 6.59 -16.95 -14.09
N ILE A 141 5.68 -17.55 -14.84
CA ILE A 141 5.11 -18.86 -14.51
C ILE A 141 5.41 -19.84 -15.62
N GLN A 142 5.56 -21.12 -15.25
CA GLN A 142 5.74 -22.20 -16.21
C GLN A 142 4.39 -22.86 -16.50
N GLU A 143 3.93 -22.79 -17.74
CA GLU A 143 2.68 -23.39 -18.19
C GLU A 143 2.93 -24.16 -19.50
N GLN A 144 2.67 -25.47 -19.48
CA GLN A 144 2.78 -26.35 -20.67
C GLN A 144 4.12 -26.20 -21.41
N GLU A 145 5.23 -26.29 -20.67
CA GLU A 145 6.62 -26.15 -21.18
C GLU A 145 7.00 -24.76 -21.69
N GLN A 146 6.12 -23.77 -21.58
CA GLN A 146 6.40 -22.37 -21.91
C GLN A 146 6.49 -21.51 -20.66
N ILE A 147 7.38 -20.53 -20.69
CA ILE A 147 7.46 -19.48 -19.68
C ILE A 147 6.50 -18.38 -20.11
N GLN A 148 5.51 -18.08 -19.27
CA GLN A 148 4.60 -16.95 -19.45
C GLN A 148 4.94 -15.84 -18.47
N ILE A 149 4.92 -14.60 -18.96
CA ILE A 149 5.03 -13.41 -18.12
C ILE A 149 3.69 -13.17 -17.45
N VAL A 150 3.73 -12.89 -16.16
CA VAL A 150 2.61 -12.45 -15.34
C VAL A 150 2.87 -11.02 -14.90
N GLU A 151 1.92 -10.14 -15.16
CA GLU A 151 1.99 -8.72 -14.82
C GLU A 151 1.21 -8.43 -13.53
N ILE A 152 1.90 -7.95 -12.49
CA ILE A 152 1.29 -7.67 -11.19
C ILE A 152 0.77 -6.23 -11.20
N ILE A 153 -0.56 -6.09 -11.14
CA ILE A 153 -1.23 -4.79 -11.24
C ILE A 153 -1.14 -4.01 -9.93
N ASP A 154 -0.72 -2.75 -10.06
CA ASP A 154 -0.83 -1.76 -9.00
C ASP A 154 -2.26 -1.19 -8.96
N VAL A 155 -3.13 -1.89 -8.23
CA VAL A 155 -4.51 -1.44 -8.03
C VAL A 155 -4.62 -0.14 -7.24
N GLU A 156 -3.62 0.24 -6.45
CA GLU A 156 -3.66 1.49 -5.69
C GLU A 156 -3.50 2.67 -6.65
N LYS A 157 -2.58 2.56 -7.60
CA LYS A 157 -2.43 3.53 -8.69
C LYS A 157 -3.69 3.64 -9.54
N VAL A 158 -4.34 2.51 -9.86
CA VAL A 158 -5.62 2.52 -10.57
C VAL A 158 -6.70 3.27 -9.78
N LEU A 159 -6.79 3.04 -8.47
CA LEU A 159 -7.75 3.74 -7.61
C LEU A 159 -7.46 5.24 -7.52
N ALA A 160 -6.20 5.64 -7.47
CA ALA A 160 -5.81 7.04 -7.35
C ALA A 160 -6.14 7.91 -8.57
N GLU A 161 -6.40 7.29 -9.72
CA GLU A 161 -6.88 8.02 -10.90
C GLU A 161 -8.40 8.14 -10.96
N ILE A 162 -9.12 7.32 -10.19
CA ILE A 162 -10.58 7.24 -10.21
C ILE A 162 -11.19 7.95 -9.01
N ILE A 163 -10.54 7.81 -7.85
CA ILE A 163 -10.93 8.40 -6.59
C ILE A 163 -10.10 9.67 -6.41
N ASP A 164 -10.79 10.79 -6.18
CA ASP A 164 -10.14 12.02 -5.74
C ASP A 164 -9.73 11.82 -4.29
N TYR A 165 -8.47 11.45 -4.07
CA TYR A 165 -7.91 11.38 -2.73
C TYR A 165 -7.65 12.80 -2.27
N ASP A 166 -8.57 13.31 -1.45
CA ASP A 166 -8.38 14.60 -0.81
C ASP A 166 -7.13 14.55 0.06
N VAL A 167 -6.14 15.38 -0.29
CA VAL A 167 -4.92 15.63 0.49
C VAL A 167 -5.01 16.93 1.27
N SER A 168 -6.19 17.57 1.27
CA SER A 168 -6.45 18.72 2.11
C SER A 168 -6.40 18.29 3.57
N ILE A 169 -5.82 19.18 4.37
CA ILE A 169 -5.75 19.03 5.81
C ILE A 169 -6.92 19.79 6.38
N SER A 170 -7.70 19.14 7.25
CA SER A 170 -8.78 19.80 7.96
C SER A 170 -8.22 20.94 8.81
N GLU A 171 -8.74 22.17 8.71
CA GLU A 171 -8.23 23.33 9.47
C GLU A 171 -8.23 23.07 11.00
N GLU A 172 -9.15 22.24 11.47
CA GLU A 172 -9.31 21.85 12.88
C GLU A 172 -8.18 20.97 13.41
N VAL A 173 -7.51 20.21 12.53
CA VAL A 173 -6.43 19.28 12.89
C VAL A 173 -5.08 20.01 12.98
N LEU A 174 -4.96 21.14 12.26
CA LEU A 174 -3.73 21.88 12.14
C LEU A 174 -3.42 22.71 13.40
N ASP A 175 -2.36 22.33 14.10
CA ASP A 175 -1.84 23.07 15.24
C ASP A 175 -0.86 24.16 14.74
N ARG A 176 -1.39 25.38 14.61
CA ARG A 176 -0.62 26.51 14.04
C ARG A 176 0.58 26.90 14.89
N ASP A 177 0.57 26.62 16.18
CA ASP A 177 1.68 26.95 17.09
C ASP A 177 2.91 26.04 16.84
N LEU A 178 2.71 24.89 16.18
CA LEU A 178 3.77 23.94 15.84
C LEU A 178 4.39 24.18 14.46
N LEU A 179 3.72 24.90 13.57
CA LEU A 179 4.13 25.04 12.15
C LEU A 179 5.54 25.61 11.99
N ASP A 180 5.89 26.66 12.74
CA ASP A 180 7.22 27.26 12.69
C ASP A 180 8.31 26.26 13.10
N ASN A 181 7.98 25.33 14.01
CA ASN A 181 8.89 24.31 14.49
C ASN A 181 8.94 23.07 13.58
N MET A 182 7.98 22.90 12.67
CA MET A 182 7.99 21.83 11.66
C MET A 182 8.90 22.16 10.49
N HIS A 183 9.00 23.44 10.12
CA HIS A 183 9.65 23.86 8.90
C HIS A 183 11.12 23.41 8.81
N GLY A 184 11.48 22.74 7.72
CA GLY A 184 12.82 22.23 7.46
C GLY A 184 13.19 20.94 8.21
N ARG A 185 12.31 20.41 9.07
CA ARG A 185 12.51 19.07 9.65
C ARG A 185 12.23 18.00 8.60
N LYS A 186 12.95 16.89 8.68
CA LYS A 186 12.85 15.81 7.70
C LYS A 186 12.01 14.65 8.20
N VAL A 187 11.25 14.04 7.30
CA VAL A 187 10.54 12.78 7.52
C VAL A 187 11.03 11.77 6.49
N LEU A 188 11.36 10.55 6.95
CA LEU A 188 11.69 9.43 6.08
C LEU A 188 10.42 8.66 5.75
N ILE A 189 10.06 8.57 4.47
CA ILE A 189 8.95 7.74 3.98
C ILE A 189 9.53 6.53 3.27
N VAL A 190 9.07 5.34 3.66
CA VAL A 190 9.48 4.06 3.09
C VAL A 190 8.23 3.36 2.59
N ASP A 191 8.01 3.32 1.29
CA ASP A 191 6.83 2.70 0.68
C ASP A 191 7.18 2.36 -0.77
N ASP A 192 6.79 1.18 -1.28
CA ASP A 192 7.06 0.77 -2.66
C ASP A 192 6.11 1.44 -3.65
N SER A 193 4.92 1.83 -3.18
CA SER A 193 3.89 2.53 -3.93
C SER A 193 4.24 4.01 -4.13
N THR A 194 4.54 4.36 -5.39
CA THR A 194 4.76 5.77 -5.78
C THR A 194 3.56 6.66 -5.42
N THR A 195 2.35 6.12 -5.52
CA THR A 195 1.09 6.80 -5.17
C THR A 195 1.06 7.14 -3.68
N ALA A 196 1.33 6.15 -2.82
CA ALA A 196 1.35 6.37 -1.37
C ALA A 196 2.44 7.37 -0.96
N ARG A 197 3.67 7.26 -1.52
CA ARG A 197 4.74 8.24 -1.24
C ARG A 197 4.35 9.65 -1.65
N ASN A 198 3.77 9.83 -2.85
CA ASN A 198 3.34 11.14 -3.32
C ASN A 198 2.25 11.75 -2.43
N GLN A 199 1.34 10.92 -1.91
CA GLN A 199 0.28 11.39 -1.04
C GLN A 199 0.82 11.84 0.32
N VAL A 200 1.65 11.02 0.97
CA VAL A 200 2.26 11.36 2.26
C VAL A 200 3.13 12.61 2.10
N LYS A 201 3.90 12.70 1.00
CA LYS A 201 4.67 13.89 0.66
C LYS A 201 3.79 15.12 0.45
N GLY A 202 2.75 15.01 -0.37
CA GLY A 202 1.81 16.10 -0.64
C GLY A 202 1.10 16.60 0.61
N THR A 203 0.83 15.72 1.57
CA THR A 203 0.26 16.07 2.87
C THR A 203 1.30 16.74 3.77
N LEU A 204 2.39 16.05 4.09
CA LEU A 204 3.35 16.51 5.11
C LEU A 204 4.16 17.73 4.66
N SER A 205 4.41 17.91 3.36
CA SER A 205 5.07 19.11 2.87
C SER A 205 4.23 20.38 3.06
N GLN A 206 2.90 20.29 3.25
CA GLN A 206 2.06 21.45 3.63
C GLN A 206 2.41 21.97 5.03
N LEU A 207 2.99 21.13 5.90
CA LEU A 207 3.51 21.51 7.22
C LEU A 207 4.93 22.10 7.18
N GLY A 208 5.53 22.23 5.98
CA GLY A 208 6.92 22.67 5.83
C GLY A 208 7.96 21.56 6.08
N LEU A 209 7.53 20.30 6.18
CA LEU A 209 8.43 19.15 6.35
C LEU A 209 9.13 18.79 5.03
N GLU A 210 10.42 18.52 5.13
CA GLU A 210 11.23 17.95 4.05
C GLU A 210 11.07 16.43 4.02
N ILE A 211 10.93 15.86 2.83
CA ILE A 211 10.63 14.44 2.67
C ILE A 211 11.80 13.71 2.03
N ILE A 212 12.28 12.67 2.72
CA ILE A 212 13.23 11.69 2.19
C ILE A 212 12.44 10.44 1.82
N GLU A 213 12.66 9.90 0.62
CA GLU A 213 11.89 8.76 0.10
C GLU A 213 12.82 7.55 -0.10
N CYS A 214 12.38 6.39 0.39
CA CYS A 214 12.93 5.07 0.09
C CYS A 214 11.82 4.16 -0.44
N ARG A 215 12.19 3.17 -1.26
CA ARG A 215 11.25 2.30 -2.00
C ARG A 215 11.00 0.95 -1.33
N ASP A 216 11.85 0.58 -0.39
CA ASP A 216 11.74 -0.64 0.39
C ASP A 216 12.49 -0.49 1.72
N GLY A 217 12.29 -1.43 2.62
CA GLY A 217 12.94 -1.42 3.94
C GLY A 217 14.45 -1.53 3.87
N MET A 218 15.00 -2.16 2.83
CA MET A 218 16.45 -2.37 2.70
C MET A 218 17.15 -1.07 2.32
N GLU A 219 16.59 -0.30 1.39
CA GLU A 219 17.08 1.05 1.05
C GLU A 219 17.07 1.95 2.28
N ALA A 220 15.97 1.96 3.04
CA ALA A 220 15.85 2.74 4.26
C ALA A 220 16.85 2.31 5.34
N TYR A 221 16.96 1.00 5.60
CA TYR A 221 17.90 0.46 6.59
C TYR A 221 19.36 0.82 6.25
N ASN A 222 19.75 0.69 4.97
CA ASN A 222 21.09 1.07 4.51
C ASN A 222 21.34 2.58 4.64
N LEU A 223 20.35 3.42 4.35
CA LEU A 223 20.43 4.87 4.55
C LEU A 223 20.67 5.21 6.03
N LEU A 224 19.84 4.69 6.92
CA LEU A 224 19.95 4.91 8.37
C LEU A 224 21.32 4.44 8.90
N LYS A 225 21.76 3.26 8.47
CA LYS A 225 23.07 2.71 8.82
C LYS A 225 24.21 3.60 8.33
N SER A 226 24.11 4.13 7.12
CA SER A 226 25.12 5.03 6.58
C SER A 226 25.27 6.31 7.40
N TRP A 227 24.18 6.85 7.96
CA TRP A 227 24.23 8.00 8.86
C TRP A 227 24.90 7.64 10.18
N CYS A 228 24.55 6.51 10.79
CA CYS A 228 25.21 6.03 12.00
C CYS A 228 26.71 5.78 11.80
N ASP A 229 27.10 5.20 10.66
CA ASP A 229 28.50 4.91 10.33
C ASP A 229 29.31 6.20 10.08
N GLN A 230 28.63 7.30 9.70
CA GLN A 230 29.19 8.66 9.63
C GLN A 230 29.21 9.39 10.98
N GLY A 231 28.75 8.75 12.06
CA GLY A 231 28.69 9.33 13.40
C GLY A 231 27.51 10.28 13.63
N LYS A 232 26.50 10.27 12.75
CA LYS A 232 25.26 11.05 12.91
C LYS A 232 24.26 10.32 13.81
N THR A 233 23.50 11.09 14.58
CA THR A 233 22.36 10.60 15.35
C THR A 233 21.12 10.62 14.47
N VAL A 234 20.45 9.47 14.29
CA VAL A 234 19.30 9.35 13.40
C VAL A 234 18.15 10.30 13.77
N THR A 235 17.86 10.45 15.07
CA THR A 235 16.79 11.33 15.58
C THR A 235 17.06 12.83 15.39
N ASP A 236 18.32 13.21 15.12
CA ASP A 236 18.68 14.59 14.78
C ASP A 236 18.50 14.85 13.27
N GLU A 237 18.63 13.80 12.45
CA GLU A 237 18.50 13.90 10.99
C GLU A 237 17.04 13.82 10.52
N ILE A 238 16.20 13.04 11.20
CA ILE A 238 14.77 12.87 10.87
C ILE A 238 13.88 12.94 12.12
N LEU A 239 12.72 13.59 11.98
CA LEU A 239 11.68 13.70 13.01
C LEU A 239 11.06 12.34 13.33
N LEU A 240 10.73 11.60 12.26
CA LEU A 240 10.13 10.27 12.30
C LEU A 240 10.32 9.54 10.97
N MET A 241 10.11 8.23 11.00
CA MET A 241 10.00 7.37 9.82
C MET A 241 8.56 6.86 9.68
N ILE A 242 7.98 7.00 8.48
CA ILE A 242 6.71 6.38 8.10
C ILE A 242 7.04 5.25 7.13
N THR A 243 6.72 4.02 7.49
CA THR A 243 7.03 2.85 6.67
C THR A 243 5.78 2.07 6.34
N ASP A 244 5.67 1.63 5.09
CA ASP A 244 4.65 0.66 4.70
C ASP A 244 4.91 -0.69 5.34
N ALA A 245 3.84 -1.45 5.58
CA ALA A 245 3.91 -2.76 6.21
C ALA A 245 4.34 -3.87 5.24
N GLU A 246 4.09 -3.73 3.94
CA GLU A 246 4.23 -4.78 2.92
C GLU A 246 5.04 -4.28 1.71
N MET A 247 6.36 -4.47 1.76
CA MET A 247 7.25 -4.04 0.67
C MET A 247 8.12 -5.20 0.17
N PRO A 248 8.61 -5.14 -1.09
CA PRO A 248 9.65 -6.03 -1.59
C PRO A 248 10.94 -5.95 -0.77
N GLU A 249 11.78 -6.97 -0.89
CA GLU A 249 13.13 -7.10 -0.30
C GLU A 249 13.16 -7.11 1.24
N MET A 250 12.66 -6.06 1.88
CA MET A 250 12.47 -5.95 3.32
C MET A 250 11.18 -5.16 3.59
N ASP A 251 10.25 -5.81 4.27
CA ASP A 251 9.00 -5.19 4.69
C ASP A 251 9.17 -4.25 5.90
N GLY A 252 8.13 -3.47 6.22
CA GLY A 252 8.17 -2.51 7.33
C GLY A 252 8.29 -3.15 8.71
N TYR A 253 7.81 -4.39 8.87
CA TYR A 253 7.91 -5.10 10.14
C TYR A 253 9.36 -5.50 10.41
N ARG A 254 10.04 -6.05 9.40
CA ARG A 254 11.46 -6.40 9.48
C ARG A 254 12.33 -5.17 9.62
N LEU A 255 12.08 -4.12 8.83
CA LEU A 255 12.77 -2.84 8.97
C LEU A 255 12.65 -2.30 10.39
N THR A 256 11.43 -2.28 10.95
CA THR A 256 11.21 -1.81 12.33
C THR A 256 11.99 -2.66 13.33
N TYR A 257 11.95 -3.98 13.19
CA TYR A 257 12.70 -4.90 14.05
C TYR A 257 14.22 -4.64 13.98
N GLU A 258 14.79 -4.46 12.79
CA GLU A 258 16.23 -4.18 12.61
C GLU A 258 16.61 -2.83 13.23
N VAL A 259 15.81 -1.79 13.02
CA VAL A 259 16.03 -0.46 13.62
C VAL A 259 15.96 -0.51 15.13
N ARG A 260 15.01 -1.26 15.70
CA ARG A 260 14.86 -1.41 17.16
C ARG A 260 15.98 -2.23 17.82
N ASN A 261 16.60 -3.15 17.09
CA ASN A 261 17.73 -3.94 17.61
C ASN A 261 19.10 -3.26 17.43
N ASP A 262 19.20 -2.19 16.63
CA ASP A 262 20.41 -1.37 16.56
C ASP A 262 20.37 -0.27 17.64
N ALA A 263 21.27 -0.35 18.63
CA ALA A 263 21.35 0.60 19.73
C ALA A 263 21.55 2.07 19.27
N ARG A 264 22.02 2.29 18.04
CA ARG A 264 22.24 3.62 17.45
C ARG A 264 20.97 4.22 16.83
N MET A 265 19.94 3.40 16.59
CA MET A 265 18.71 3.78 15.89
C MET A 265 17.42 3.48 16.67
N LYS A 266 17.52 2.69 17.74
CA LYS A 266 16.38 2.17 18.51
C LYS A 266 15.39 3.21 19.03
N ASP A 267 15.80 4.48 19.15
CA ASP A 267 14.99 5.59 19.66
C ASP A 267 14.31 6.40 18.53
N LEU A 268 14.51 6.02 17.26
CA LEU A 268 13.81 6.62 16.11
C LEU A 268 12.30 6.43 16.27
N PHE A 269 11.50 7.48 16.07
CA PHE A 269 10.05 7.33 16.05
C PHE A 269 9.59 6.69 14.72
N ILE A 270 8.86 5.58 14.80
CA ILE A 270 8.45 4.76 13.66
C ILE A 270 6.93 4.65 13.63
N THR A 271 6.36 5.00 12.49
CA THR A 271 4.94 4.84 12.19
C THR A 271 4.77 3.83 11.08
N LEU A 272 3.99 2.77 11.32
CA LEU A 272 3.58 1.85 10.28
C LEU A 272 2.33 2.38 9.56
N ASN A 273 2.39 2.48 8.24
CA ASN A 273 1.35 3.03 7.38
C ASN A 273 0.82 1.94 6.45
N THR A 274 -0.38 1.42 6.67
CA THR A 274 -0.83 0.17 6.04
C THR A 274 -2.19 0.29 5.36
N SER A 275 -2.35 -0.42 4.24
CA SER A 275 -3.57 -0.44 3.43
C SER A 275 -4.69 -1.31 4.03
N LEU A 276 -4.35 -2.18 5.00
CA LEU A 276 -5.30 -3.08 5.65
C LEU A 276 -6.26 -2.30 6.57
N SER A 277 -7.56 -2.57 6.46
CA SER A 277 -8.61 -1.89 7.23
C SER A 277 -9.11 -2.72 8.44
N GLY A 278 -8.57 -3.91 8.65
CA GLY A 278 -9.09 -4.91 9.60
C GLY A 278 -8.35 -4.90 10.94
N SER A 279 -9.11 -4.72 12.03
CA SER A 279 -8.77 -4.94 13.45
C SER A 279 -7.27 -5.14 13.72
N PHE A 280 -6.51 -4.04 13.73
CA PHE A 280 -5.11 -4.07 14.09
C PHE A 280 -4.97 -4.65 15.49
N ASN A 281 -4.26 -5.76 15.58
CA ASN A 281 -4.03 -6.43 16.84
C ASN A 281 -2.97 -5.62 17.60
N GLU A 282 -3.33 -4.95 18.68
CA GLU A 282 -2.39 -4.25 19.58
C GLU A 282 -1.20 -5.12 20.00
N ALA A 283 -1.39 -6.45 20.02
CA ALA A 283 -0.31 -7.40 20.29
C ALA A 283 0.76 -7.40 19.19
N MET A 284 0.39 -7.22 17.92
CA MET A 284 1.33 -7.11 16.81
C MET A 284 2.10 -5.79 16.89
N VAL A 285 1.41 -4.69 17.25
CA VAL A 285 2.06 -3.38 17.49
C VAL A 285 3.14 -3.48 18.55
N LYS A 286 2.80 -4.04 19.71
CA LYS A 286 3.75 -4.24 20.82
C LYS A 286 4.90 -5.18 20.47
N LYS A 287 4.65 -6.19 19.63
CA LYS A 287 5.67 -7.18 19.24
C LYS A 287 6.69 -6.61 18.25
N VAL A 288 6.25 -5.74 17.34
CA VAL A 288 7.09 -5.14 16.30
C VAL A 288 7.88 -3.95 16.85
N GLY A 289 7.27 -3.19 17.78
CA GLY A 289 7.95 -2.11 18.49
C GLY A 289 7.90 -0.75 17.79
N CYS A 290 7.03 -0.53 16.80
CA CYS A 290 6.78 0.82 16.29
C CYS A 290 5.95 1.65 17.28
N ASP A 291 5.97 2.96 17.13
CA ASP A 291 5.32 3.91 18.04
C ASP A 291 3.86 4.20 17.66
N ARG A 292 3.56 4.15 16.36
CA ARG A 292 2.21 4.42 15.81
C ARG A 292 1.87 3.47 14.66
N PHE A 293 0.57 3.26 14.48
CA PHE A 293 -0.02 2.61 13.31
C PHE A 293 -1.10 3.52 12.75
N ILE A 294 -1.08 3.72 11.44
CA ILE A 294 -2.11 4.49 10.72
C ILE A 294 -2.54 3.73 9.46
N SER A 295 -3.79 3.95 9.05
CA SER A 295 -4.25 3.53 7.73
C SER A 295 -3.72 4.51 6.68
N LYS A 296 -3.30 3.99 5.52
CA LYS A 296 -2.92 4.84 4.38
C LYS A 296 -4.09 5.74 3.95
N PHE A 297 -3.77 6.84 3.27
CA PHE A 297 -4.73 7.79 2.71
C PHE A 297 -5.58 8.55 3.71
N GLN A 298 -5.03 8.86 4.88
CA GLN A 298 -5.65 9.71 5.88
C GLN A 298 -4.74 10.92 6.19
N PRO A 299 -4.91 12.06 5.48
CA PRO A 299 -4.09 13.24 5.67
C PRO A 299 -4.05 13.72 7.12
N ASP A 300 -5.22 13.80 7.75
CA ASP A 300 -5.35 14.26 9.13
C ASP A 300 -4.58 13.36 10.11
N MET A 301 -4.62 12.03 9.94
CA MET A 301 -3.84 11.10 10.76
C MET A 301 -2.32 11.29 10.58
N LEU A 302 -1.87 11.58 9.36
CA LEU A 302 -0.45 11.87 9.09
C LEU A 302 -0.01 13.15 9.80
N VAL A 303 -0.85 14.19 9.75
CA VAL A 303 -0.61 15.47 10.43
C VAL A 303 -0.58 15.28 11.94
N GLU A 304 -1.57 14.57 12.51
CA GLU A 304 -1.62 14.26 13.94
C GLU A 304 -0.36 13.54 14.42
N VAL A 305 0.09 12.51 13.70
CA VAL A 305 1.32 11.77 14.05
C VAL A 305 2.55 12.68 14.04
N ALA A 306 2.70 13.52 13.02
CA ALA A 306 3.83 14.45 12.95
C ALA A 306 3.78 15.48 14.09
N GLN A 307 2.60 16.06 14.36
CA GLN A 307 2.37 17.04 15.42
C GLN A 307 2.63 16.44 16.80
N ASP A 308 2.08 15.26 17.10
CA ASP A 308 2.31 14.55 18.35
C ASP A 308 3.79 14.29 18.57
N ARG A 309 4.49 13.79 17.55
CA ARG A 309 5.93 13.55 17.66
C ARG A 309 6.70 14.85 17.94
N LEU A 310 6.34 15.95 17.28
CA LEU A 310 6.99 17.23 17.54
C LEU A 310 6.67 17.74 18.96
N ARG A 311 5.44 17.58 19.45
CA ARG A 311 5.08 17.94 20.83
C ARG A 311 5.91 17.17 21.85
N ASP A 312 6.11 15.87 21.65
CA ASP A 312 6.93 15.04 22.53
C ASP A 312 8.38 15.53 22.59
N LEU A 313 8.93 16.01 21.46
CA LEU A 313 10.28 16.59 21.41
C LEU A 313 10.38 17.96 22.07
N LEU A 314 9.35 18.79 21.95
CA LEU A 314 9.31 20.14 22.54
C LEU A 314 8.95 20.11 24.04
N SER A 315 8.27 19.06 24.50
CA SER A 315 7.83 18.86 25.89
C SER A 315 8.29 17.51 26.47
N PRO A 316 9.61 17.26 26.61
CA PRO A 316 10.14 15.94 27.00
C PRO A 316 9.86 15.51 28.45
N ASN A 317 9.07 16.26 29.22
CA ASN A 317 8.85 16.07 30.67
C ASN A 317 7.37 15.89 31.08
N LYS A 318 6.58 15.15 30.30
CA LYS A 318 5.29 14.59 30.78
C LYS A 318 5.40 13.09 31.01
#